data_AF-A0A7W9FZY2-F1
#
_entry.id   AF-A0A7W9FZY2-F1
#
_cell.length_a   1.000
_cell.length_b   1.000
_cell.length_c   1.000
_cell.angle_alpha   90.00
_cell.angle_beta   90.00
_cell.angle_gamma   90.00
#
_symmetry.space_group_name_H-M   'P 1'
#
loop_
_entity.id
_entity.type
_entity.pdbx_description
1 polymer ?
#
loop_
_entity_poly.entity_id
_entity_poly.type
_entity_poly.pdbx_seq_one_letter_code
_entity_poly.pdbx_strand_id
1 'polypeptide(L)'
;MTTERLDQPRALRRSLRPHYDPEAFGRLSEQIARFLGTGRFIVYMTVVVSIWVIWNAVVPPDLKFDPYPFIFLTLMLSLQASYAAPLILLAQNRQGDRDRIQYEQDRETAERNQAEIEYLTREIAGLRLALNELATRDYLRAELGRLAEELKESR
;
A
#
# COMPACT_ATOMS: atom_id res chain seq x y z
N MET A 1 -15.20 52.98 30.27
CA MET A 1 -14.68 51.66 30.69
C MET A 1 -15.20 50.62 29.70
N THR A 2 -14.41 50.33 28.67
CA THR A 2 -14.68 49.26 27.70
C THR A 2 -13.60 48.20 27.92
N THR A 3 -14.01 47.01 28.35
CA THR A 3 -13.12 45.89 28.65
C THR A 3 -12.64 45.26 27.34
N GLU A 4 -11.40 45.57 26.95
CA GLU A 4 -10.68 44.85 25.88
C GLU A 4 -10.50 43.38 26.29
N ARG A 5 -11.10 42.46 25.53
CA ARG A 5 -10.93 41.02 25.70
C ARG A 5 -9.55 40.59 25.21
N LEU A 6 -8.64 40.43 26.16
CA LEU A 6 -7.27 39.91 26.04
C LEU A 6 -7.22 38.37 25.91
N ASP A 7 -8.10 37.75 25.11
CA ASP A 7 -8.26 36.28 25.10
C ASP A 7 -8.00 35.62 23.74
N GLN A 8 -7.13 36.22 22.93
CA GLN A 8 -6.58 35.55 21.74
C GLN A 8 -5.07 35.46 21.88
N PRO A 9 -4.49 34.26 22.03
CA PRO A 9 -3.05 34.11 21.96
C PRO A 9 -2.60 34.54 20.55
N ARG A 10 -1.86 35.65 20.48
CA ARG A 10 -1.16 36.08 19.27
C ARG A 10 -0.23 34.95 18.83
N ALA A 11 -0.67 34.13 17.88
CA ALA A 11 0.15 33.13 17.23
C ALA A 11 1.12 33.81 16.24
N LEU A 12 2.05 34.60 16.77
CA LEU A 12 3.15 35.15 16.00
C LEU A 12 4.32 34.16 16.01
N ARG A 13 4.14 33.01 15.36
CA ARG A 13 5.27 32.22 14.86
C ARG A 13 5.15 32.15 13.36
N ARG A 14 5.75 33.15 12.71
CA ARG A 14 6.08 33.09 11.28
C ARG A 14 7.09 31.95 11.10
N SER A 15 6.56 30.74 11.00
CA SER A 15 7.31 29.54 10.68
C SER A 15 7.78 29.70 9.23
N LEU A 16 9.03 30.11 9.06
CA LEU A 16 9.80 29.98 7.82
C LEU A 16 10.08 28.49 7.55
N ARG A 17 9.03 27.68 7.46
CA ARG A 17 9.15 26.33 6.91
C ARG A 17 9.26 26.52 5.40
N PRO A 18 10.36 26.14 4.75
CA PRO A 18 10.35 26.00 3.31
C PRO A 18 9.16 25.08 2.97
N HIS A 19 8.24 25.58 2.16
CA HIS A 19 7.10 24.82 1.68
C HIS A 19 7.63 23.79 0.68
N TYR A 20 8.14 22.69 1.22
CA TYR A 20 8.58 21.55 0.46
C TYR A 20 7.31 20.87 -0.05
N ASP A 21 7.00 21.05 -1.33
CA ASP A 21 5.79 20.53 -1.96
C ASP A 21 5.88 18.99 -2.01
N PRO A 22 5.24 18.28 -1.07
CA PRO A 22 5.43 16.84 -0.90
C PRO A 22 4.82 16.07 -2.07
N GLU A 23 3.91 16.68 -2.83
CA GLU A 23 3.25 16.10 -3.99
C GLU A 23 4.18 16.05 -5.21
N ALA A 24 5.00 17.09 -5.42
CA ALA A 24 5.98 17.11 -6.49
C ALA A 24 7.09 16.07 -6.23
N PHE A 25 7.59 16.02 -4.99
CA PHE A 25 8.60 15.04 -4.61
C PHE A 25 8.06 13.60 -4.63
N GLY A 26 6.82 13.40 -4.17
CA GLY A 26 6.15 12.10 -4.21
C GLY A 26 6.01 11.54 -5.62
N ARG A 27 5.62 12.36 -6.60
CA ARG A 27 5.54 11.94 -8.01
C ARG A 27 6.91 11.58 -8.60
N LEU A 28 7.94 12.35 -8.26
CA LEU A 28 9.31 12.14 -8.73
C LEU A 28 9.89 10.83 -8.15
N SER A 29 9.70 10.58 -6.84
CA SER A 29 10.10 9.33 -6.19
C SER A 29 9.38 8.11 -6.76
N GLU A 30 8.09 8.21 -7.10
CA GLU A 30 7.33 7.12 -7.71
C GLU A 30 7.82 6.73 -9.11
N GLN A 31 8.22 7.74 -9.89
CA GLN A 31 8.81 7.52 -11.20
C GLN A 31 10.21 6.90 -11.09
N ILE A 32 11.02 7.39 -10.15
CA ILE A 32 12.35 6.83 -9.86
C ILE A 32 12.22 5.37 -9.38
N ALA A 33 11.30 5.07 -8.47
CA ALA A 33 11.10 3.71 -7.95
C ALA A 33 10.70 2.73 -9.06
N ARG A 34 9.77 3.12 -9.94
CA ARG A 34 9.40 2.29 -11.11
C ARG A 34 10.56 2.12 -12.10
N PHE A 35 11.37 3.16 -12.28
CA PHE A 35 12.51 3.13 -13.19
C PHE A 35 13.65 2.25 -12.67
N LEU A 36 14.04 2.40 -11.40
CA LEU A 36 15.08 1.58 -10.75
C LEU A 36 14.66 0.12 -10.58
N GLY A 37 13.36 -0.13 -10.33
CA GLY A 37 12.83 -1.49 -10.17
C GLY A 37 12.72 -2.29 -11.46
N THR A 38 12.96 -1.68 -12.63
CA THR A 38 12.87 -2.34 -13.93
C THR A 38 14.26 -2.75 -14.43
N GLY A 39 14.42 -3.96 -14.97
CA GLY A 39 15.69 -4.43 -15.57
C GLY A 39 16.24 -3.57 -16.72
N ARG A 40 15.43 -2.66 -17.27
CA ARG A 40 15.82 -1.65 -18.26
C ARG A 40 16.90 -0.69 -17.76
N PHE A 41 16.91 -0.36 -16.47
CA PHE A 41 17.93 0.52 -15.88
C PHE A 41 19.32 -0.13 -15.95
N ILE A 42 19.39 -1.43 -15.61
CA ILE A 42 20.65 -2.19 -15.65
C ILE A 42 21.18 -2.23 -17.08
N VAL A 43 20.33 -2.54 -18.06
CA VAL A 43 20.72 -2.55 -19.48
C VAL A 43 21.27 -1.19 -19.92
N TYR A 44 20.57 -0.09 -19.59
CA TYR A 44 21.03 1.26 -19.93
C TYR A 44 22.39 1.58 -19.28
N MET A 45 22.56 1.27 -17.99
CA MET A 45 23.82 1.49 -17.28
C MET A 45 24.97 0.68 -17.86
N THR A 46 24.74 -0.59 -18.21
CA THR A 46 25.74 -1.43 -18.88
C THR A 46 26.14 -0.83 -20.22
N VAL A 47 25.18 -0.38 -21.05
CA VAL A 47 25.48 0.25 -22.33
C VAL A 47 26.32 1.51 -22.17
N VAL A 48 25.99 2.38 -21.21
CA VAL A 48 26.76 3.60 -20.94
C VAL A 48 28.19 3.28 -20.52
N VAL A 49 28.37 2.33 -19.60
CA VAL A 49 29.71 1.89 -19.15
C VAL A 49 30.49 1.25 -20.31
N SER A 50 29.85 0.39 -21.11
CA SER A 50 30.48 -0.23 -22.28
C SER A 50 30.93 0.82 -23.31
N ILE A 51 30.08 1.81 -23.63
CA ILE A 51 30.44 2.90 -24.54
C ILE A 51 31.64 3.69 -24.00
N TRP A 52 31.66 4.01 -22.70
CA TRP A 52 32.77 4.73 -22.08
C TRP A 52 34.09 3.96 -22.16
N VAL A 53 34.06 2.67 -21.85
CA VAL A 53 35.24 1.81 -21.90
C VAL A 53 35.74 1.66 -23.34
N ILE A 54 34.83 1.43 -24.30
CA ILE A 54 35.19 1.31 -25.73
C ILE A 54 35.81 2.62 -26.24
N TRP A 55 35.20 3.77 -25.92
CA TRP A 55 35.72 5.07 -26.29
C TRP A 55 37.15 5.28 -25.77
N ASN A 56 37.39 5.04 -24.48
CA ASN A 56 38.71 5.24 -23.88
C ASN A 56 39.74 4.16 -24.27
N ALA A 57 39.29 2.99 -24.74
CA ALA A 57 40.17 1.93 -25.22
C ALA A 57 40.64 2.13 -26.68
N VAL A 58 39.74 2.58 -27.57
CA VAL A 58 39.99 2.67 -29.01
C VAL A 58 40.66 4.00 -29.42
N VAL A 59 40.44 5.06 -28.65
CA VAL A 59 40.95 6.40 -28.98
C VAL A 59 42.49 6.48 -28.77
N PRO A 60 43.23 7.17 -29.66
CA PRO A 60 44.68 7.38 -29.52
C PRO A 60 45.06 8.04 -28.19
N PRO A 61 46.29 7.81 -27.66
CA PRO A 61 46.73 8.30 -26.35
C PRO A 61 46.47 9.80 -26.11
N ASP A 62 46.58 10.60 -27.15
CA ASP A 62 46.46 12.07 -27.09
C ASP A 62 45.01 12.56 -26.88
N LEU A 63 44.02 11.69 -27.08
CA LEU A 63 42.58 12.00 -26.93
C LEU A 63 41.90 11.11 -25.87
N LYS A 64 42.67 10.30 -25.12
CA LYS A 64 42.13 9.47 -24.03
C LYS A 64 41.70 10.36 -22.88
N PHE A 65 40.39 10.41 -22.64
CA PHE A 65 39.81 11.19 -21.55
C PHE A 65 40.03 10.54 -20.19
N ASP A 66 39.97 9.20 -20.12
CA ASP A 66 40.10 8.41 -18.89
C ASP A 66 40.94 7.14 -19.15
N PRO A 67 42.29 7.23 -19.12
CA PRO A 67 43.19 6.09 -19.29
C PRO A 67 43.01 5.03 -18.19
N TYR A 68 43.37 3.78 -18.48
CA TYR A 68 43.41 2.71 -17.46
C TYR A 68 44.25 3.18 -16.26
N PRO A 69 43.69 3.19 -15.02
CA PRO A 69 42.63 2.33 -14.49
C PRO A 69 41.18 2.92 -14.48
N PHE A 70 40.84 3.89 -15.33
CA PHE A 70 39.51 4.52 -15.41
C PHE A 70 39.09 5.24 -14.11
N ILE A 71 39.91 6.18 -13.65
CA ILE A 71 39.67 6.89 -12.39
C ILE A 71 38.40 7.75 -12.45
N PHE A 72 38.10 8.37 -13.60
CA PHE A 72 36.90 9.21 -13.73
C PHE A 72 35.63 8.38 -13.70
N LEU A 73 35.59 7.26 -14.42
CA LEU A 73 34.46 6.33 -14.36
C LEU A 73 34.24 5.82 -12.94
N THR A 74 35.31 5.46 -12.24
CA THR A 74 35.24 4.99 -10.85
C THR A 74 34.71 6.06 -9.90
N LEU A 75 35.18 7.30 -10.04
CA LEU A 75 34.70 8.44 -9.25
C LEU A 75 33.21 8.72 -9.54
N MET A 76 32.79 8.68 -10.80
CA MET A 76 31.40 8.90 -11.18
C MET A 76 30.48 7.81 -10.61
N LEU A 77 30.88 6.54 -10.71
CA LEU A 77 30.10 5.42 -10.17
C LEU A 77 30.02 5.45 -8.63
N SER A 78 31.11 5.83 -7.95
CA SER A 78 31.09 5.94 -6.48
C SER A 78 30.19 7.10 -6.01
N LEU A 79 30.23 8.25 -6.69
CA LEU A 79 29.32 9.36 -6.44
C LEU A 79 27.86 8.97 -6.72
N GLN A 80 27.61 8.28 -7.83
CA GLN A 80 26.27 7.79 -8.19
C GLN A 80 25.71 6.87 -7.10
N ALA A 81 26.50 5.92 -6.60
CA ALA A 81 26.08 5.03 -5.52
C ALA A 81 25.80 5.81 -4.22
N SER A 82 26.65 6.78 -3.89
CA SER A 82 26.49 7.61 -2.69
C SER A 82 25.19 8.43 -2.70
N TYR A 83 24.81 8.98 -3.86
CA TYR A 83 23.55 9.74 -4.00
C TYR A 83 22.32 8.85 -4.19
N ALA A 84 22.47 7.65 -4.74
CA ALA A 84 21.38 6.69 -4.88
C ALA A 84 20.85 6.23 -3.51
N ALA A 85 21.73 5.97 -2.54
CA ALA A 85 21.35 5.49 -1.21
C ALA A 85 20.29 6.39 -0.50
N PRO A 86 20.50 7.71 -0.31
CA PRO A 86 19.51 8.57 0.33
C PRO A 86 18.22 8.71 -0.48
N LEU A 87 18.30 8.72 -1.82
CA LEU A 87 17.11 8.75 -2.67
C LEU A 87 16.27 7.47 -2.54
N ILE A 88 16.92 6.31 -2.46
CA ILE A 88 16.25 5.03 -2.24
C ILE A 88 15.60 5.02 -0.85
N LEU A 89 16.30 5.50 0.19
CA LEU A 89 15.73 5.60 1.55
C LEU A 89 14.49 6.50 1.59
N LEU A 90 14.49 7.63 0.87
CA LEU A 90 13.33 8.51 0.76
C LEU A 90 12.16 7.82 0.03
N ALA A 91 12.44 7.08 -1.04
CA ALA A 91 11.42 6.29 -1.73
C ALA A 91 10.86 5.16 -0.84
N GLN A 92 11.72 4.52 -0.05
CA GLN A 92 11.36 3.45 0.88
C GLN A 92 10.52 3.95 2.05
N ASN A 93 10.86 5.07 2.68
CA ASN A 93 10.07 5.65 3.78
C ASN A 93 8.61 5.88 3.33
N ARG A 94 8.43 6.39 2.10
CA ARG A 94 7.09 6.62 1.56
C ARG A 94 6.33 5.34 1.23
N GLN A 95 7.02 4.28 0.80
CA GLN A 95 6.41 2.96 0.64
C GLN A 95 5.95 2.43 2.00
N GLY A 96 6.82 2.50 3.02
CA GLY A 96 6.48 2.08 4.39
C GLY A 96 5.28 2.82 4.99
N ASP A 97 5.16 4.12 4.73
CA ASP A 97 3.99 4.90 5.17
C ASP A 97 2.68 4.44 4.50
N ARG A 98 2.71 4.17 3.19
CA ARG A 98 1.56 3.61 2.46
C ARG A 98 1.20 2.21 2.95
N ASP A 99 2.20 1.35 3.09
CA ASP A 99 2.04 -0.04 3.53
C ASP A 99 1.47 -0.09 4.95
N ARG A 100 1.87 0.85 5.82
CA ARG A 100 1.30 0.99 7.16
C ARG A 100 -0.19 1.35 7.11
N ILE A 101 -0.58 2.34 6.31
CA ILE A 101 -1.99 2.73 6.18
C ILE A 101 -2.82 1.57 5.63
N GLN A 102 -2.32 0.88 4.61
CA GLN A 102 -2.97 -0.30 4.04
C GLN A 102 -3.15 -1.39 5.10
N TYR A 103 -2.10 -1.65 5.89
CA TYR A 103 -2.16 -2.64 6.97
C TYR A 103 -3.18 -2.27 8.07
N GLU A 104 -3.27 -0.99 8.43
CA GLU A 104 -4.28 -0.51 9.40
C GLU A 104 -5.71 -0.70 8.86
N GLN A 105 -5.95 -0.41 7.58
CA GLN A 105 -7.25 -0.62 6.92
C GLN A 105 -7.62 -2.11 6.78
N ASP A 106 -6.65 -2.95 6.41
CA ASP A 106 -6.85 -4.39 6.30
C ASP A 106 -7.21 -4.99 7.66
N ARG A 107 -6.57 -4.50 8.74
CA ARG A 107 -6.91 -4.90 10.11
C ARG A 107 -8.33 -4.50 10.50
N GLU A 108 -8.72 -3.25 10.26
CA GLU A 108 -10.09 -2.79 10.56
C GLU A 108 -11.13 -3.61 9.78
N THR A 109 -10.85 -3.89 8.51
CA THR A 109 -11.71 -4.73 7.66
C THR A 109 -11.80 -6.16 8.20
N ALA A 110 -10.68 -6.74 8.64
CA ALA A 110 -10.66 -8.07 9.24
C ALA A 110 -11.48 -8.16 10.53
N GLU A 111 -11.38 -7.15 11.40
CA GLU A 111 -12.17 -7.07 12.64
C GLU A 111 -13.68 -6.97 12.34
N ARG A 112 -14.07 -6.16 11.36
CA ARG A 112 -15.47 -6.05 10.90
C ARG A 112 -15.98 -7.37 10.32
N ASN A 113 -15.20 -8.02 9.46
CA ASN A 113 -15.55 -9.31 8.88
C ASN A 113 -15.71 -10.39 9.96
N GLN A 114 -14.85 -10.38 10.98
CA GLN A 114 -14.97 -11.31 12.10
C GLN A 114 -16.29 -11.09 12.87
N ALA A 115 -16.65 -9.84 13.16
CA ALA A 115 -17.91 -9.50 13.82
C ALA A 115 -19.13 -9.90 12.97
N GLU A 116 -19.08 -9.68 11.66
CA GLU A 116 -20.16 -10.07 10.74
C GLU A 116 -20.32 -11.60 10.68
N ILE A 117 -19.21 -12.35 10.62
CA ILE A 117 -19.24 -13.82 10.66
C ILE A 117 -19.82 -14.32 11.99
N GLU A 118 -19.43 -13.71 13.12
CA GLU A 118 -19.97 -14.08 14.42
C GLU A 118 -21.48 -13.83 14.50
N TYR A 119 -21.93 -12.68 13.99
CA TYR A 119 -23.35 -12.34 13.90
C TYR A 119 -24.12 -13.36 13.04
N LEU A 120 -23.64 -13.62 11.82
CA LEU A 120 -24.25 -14.61 10.92
C LEU A 120 -24.28 -16.01 11.54
N THR A 121 -23.21 -16.40 12.24
CA THR A 121 -23.15 -17.71 12.92
C THR A 121 -24.19 -17.81 14.04
N ARG A 122 -24.36 -16.75 14.83
CA ARG A 122 -25.40 -16.70 15.87
C ARG A 122 -26.80 -16.73 15.25
N GLU A 123 -27.03 -16.01 14.16
CA GLU A 123 -28.30 -15.99 13.45
C GLU A 123 -28.64 -17.35 12.86
N ILE A 124 -27.68 -18.03 12.22
CA ILE A 124 -27.84 -19.40 11.71
C ILE A 124 -28.13 -20.39 12.84
N ALA A 125 -27.48 -20.25 14.00
CA ALA A 125 -27.77 -21.08 15.16
C ALA A 125 -29.21 -20.86 15.66
N GLY A 126 -29.68 -19.62 15.70
CA GLY A 126 -31.07 -19.27 16.03
C GLY A 126 -32.07 -19.86 15.02
N LEU A 127 -31.83 -19.68 13.73
CA LEU A 127 -32.63 -20.27 12.66
C LEU A 127 -32.69 -21.79 12.75
N ARG A 128 -31.56 -22.45 13.06
CA ARG A 128 -31.51 -23.91 13.24
C ARG A 128 -32.37 -24.37 14.41
N LEU A 129 -32.36 -23.65 15.53
CA LEU A 129 -33.19 -23.98 16.69
C LEU A 129 -34.68 -23.82 16.37
N ALA A 130 -35.06 -22.70 15.75
CA ALA A 130 -36.45 -22.45 15.34
C ALA A 130 -36.95 -23.49 14.32
N LEU A 131 -36.10 -23.88 13.36
CA LEU A 131 -36.41 -24.97 12.43
C LEU A 131 -36.56 -26.32 13.13
N ASN A 132 -35.73 -26.62 14.14
CA ASN A 132 -35.83 -27.87 14.89
C ASN A 132 -37.14 -27.97 15.68
N GLU A 133 -37.61 -26.86 16.27
CA GLU A 133 -38.91 -26.80 16.94
C GLU A 133 -40.08 -27.06 15.97
N LEU A 134 -40.09 -26.40 14.80
CA LEU A 134 -41.13 -26.57 13.77
C LEU A 134 -41.05 -27.94 13.07
N ALA A 135 -39.85 -28.47 12.88
CA ALA A 135 -39.62 -29.78 12.26
C ALA A 135 -39.68 -30.94 13.25
N THR A 136 -40.18 -30.72 14.47
CA THR A 136 -40.42 -31.82 15.40
C THR A 136 -41.38 -32.79 14.73
N ARG A 137 -40.95 -34.05 14.56
CA ARG A 137 -41.68 -35.12 13.86
C ARG A 137 -43.15 -35.21 14.30
N ASP A 138 -43.44 -34.90 15.55
CA ASP A 138 -44.78 -34.96 16.12
C ASP A 138 -45.69 -33.83 15.64
N TYR A 139 -45.17 -32.61 15.44
CA TYR A 139 -45.94 -31.51 14.85
C TYR A 139 -46.23 -31.77 13.36
N LEU A 140 -45.21 -32.17 12.61
CA LEU A 140 -45.37 -32.58 11.21
C LEU A 140 -46.34 -33.76 11.07
N ARG A 141 -46.30 -34.75 11.97
CA ARG A 141 -47.27 -35.85 11.99
C ARG A 141 -48.68 -35.40 12.35
N ALA A 142 -48.82 -34.50 13.32
CA ALA A 142 -50.11 -33.98 13.73
C ALA A 142 -50.76 -33.20 12.58
N GLU A 143 -50.00 -32.34 11.89
CA GLU A 143 -50.52 -31.51 10.80
C GLU A 143 -50.81 -32.34 9.53
N LEU A 144 -49.93 -33.28 9.18
CA LEU A 144 -50.20 -34.23 8.09
C LEU A 144 -51.40 -35.14 8.40
N GLY A 145 -51.55 -35.56 9.66
CA GLY A 145 -52.71 -36.34 10.11
C GLY A 145 -54.00 -35.53 9.99
N ARG A 146 -53.99 -34.27 10.46
CA ARG A 146 -55.13 -33.35 10.37
C ARG A 146 -55.57 -33.09 8.93
N LEU A 147 -54.62 -32.81 8.03
CA LEU A 147 -54.90 -32.62 6.60
C LEU A 147 -55.43 -33.90 5.95
N ALA A 148 -54.94 -35.08 6.35
CA ALA A 148 -55.45 -36.36 5.87
C ALA A 148 -56.89 -36.63 6.33
N GLU A 149 -57.24 -36.23 7.56
CA GLU A 149 -58.60 -36.33 8.09
C GLU A 149 -59.56 -35.37 7.35
N GLU A 150 -59.16 -34.11 7.11
CA GLU A 150 -59.93 -33.13 6.34
C GLU A 150 -60.22 -33.60 4.90
N LEU A 151 -59.23 -34.20 4.24
CA LEU A 151 -59.42 -34.78 2.89
C LEU A 151 -60.38 -35.98 2.91
N LYS A 152 -60.44 -36.71 4.02
CA LYS A 152 -61.38 -37.82 4.21
C LYS A 152 -62.81 -37.32 4.44
N GLU A 153 -62.99 -36.25 5.20
CA GLU A 153 -64.29 -35.63 5.47
C GLU A 153 -64.88 -34.89 4.26
N SER A 154 -64.03 -34.36 3.37
CA SER A 154 -64.49 -33.70 2.13
C SER A 154 -64.82 -34.66 0.97
N ARG A 155 -64.81 -35.97 1.21
CA ARG A 155 -65.18 -37.01 0.23
C ARG A 155 -66.49 -37.69 0.63
#